data_AF-A0A7W1HEH9-F1
#
_entry.id   AF-A0A7W1HEH9-F1
#
_cell.length_a   1.000
_cell.length_b   1.000
_cell.length_c   1.000
_cell.angle_alpha   90.00
_cell.angle_beta   90.00
_cell.angle_gamma   90.00
#
_symmetry.space_group_name_H-M   'P 1'
#
loop_
_entity.id
_entity.type
_entity.pdbx_description
1 polymer ?
#
loop_
_entity_poly.entity_id
_entity_poly.type
_entity_poly.pdbx_seq_one_letter_code
_entity_poly.pdbx_strand_id
1 'polypeptide(L)'
;MSNFLSTDLEKASAVPYFLWDEPMTVAELKRRLASASDAEKTRLLAKLLREARDTDVWKFTTPREVWRRWNEIAPQLGRRREFWRFLFEFWEKEGLLG
;
A
#
# COMPACT_ATOMS: atom_id res chain seq x y z
N MET A 1 -12.92 22.39 3.35
CA MET A 1 -11.70 22.18 4.16
C MET A 1 -10.59 21.82 3.18
N SER A 2 -9.53 22.62 3.07
CA SER A 2 -8.37 22.22 2.29
C SER A 2 -7.66 21.10 3.04
N ASN A 3 -7.78 19.86 2.57
CA ASN A 3 -6.97 18.77 3.08
C ASN A 3 -5.54 19.00 2.62
N PHE A 4 -4.69 19.54 3.49
CA PHE A 4 -3.26 19.57 3.24
C PHE A 4 -2.73 18.14 3.26
N LEU A 5 -2.18 17.72 2.11
CA LEU A 5 -1.44 16.48 1.97
C LEU A 5 -0.23 16.49 2.92
N SER A 6 0.07 15.35 3.51
CA SER A 6 1.08 15.21 4.56
C SER A 6 2.04 14.06 4.29
N THR A 7 3.31 14.28 4.62
CA THR A 7 4.33 13.24 4.73
C THR A 7 4.45 12.68 6.15
N ASP A 8 3.81 13.30 7.14
CA ASP A 8 3.65 12.73 8.47
C ASP A 8 2.54 11.68 8.43
N LEU A 9 2.96 10.42 8.28
CA LEU A 9 2.10 9.24 8.19
C LEU A 9 1.82 8.60 9.56
N GLU A 10 2.37 9.16 10.64
CA GLU A 10 2.06 8.74 12.02
C GLU A 10 0.85 9.50 12.57
N LYS A 11 0.60 10.72 12.07
CA LYS A 11 -0.57 11.52 12.44
C LYS A 11 -1.85 10.93 11.84
N ALA A 12 -2.67 10.33 12.70
CA ALA A 12 -3.94 9.68 12.35
C ALA A 12 -4.91 10.53 11.50
N SER A 13 -4.95 11.85 11.73
CA SER A 13 -5.81 12.80 11.02
C SER A 13 -5.20 13.38 9.74
N ALA A 14 -3.93 13.10 9.45
CA ALA A 14 -3.27 13.58 8.26
C ALA A 14 -3.76 12.81 7.02
N VAL A 15 -3.82 13.49 5.88
CA VAL A 15 -4.08 12.85 4.57
C VAL A 15 -2.74 12.50 3.94
N PRO A 16 -2.44 11.21 3.67
CA PRO A 16 -1.18 10.82 3.06
C PRO A 16 -0.97 11.50 1.71
N TYR A 17 0.25 11.96 1.45
CA TYR A 17 0.61 12.69 0.22
C TYR A 17 0.29 11.93 -1.08
N PHE A 18 0.21 10.60 -1.02
CA PHE A 18 -0.07 9.72 -2.15
C PHE A 18 -1.58 9.48 -2.40
N LEU A 19 -2.47 10.06 -1.59
CA LEU A 19 -3.93 9.96 -1.72
C LEU A 19 -4.57 11.26 -2.24
N TRP A 20 -3.91 11.93 -3.19
CA TRP A 20 -4.33 13.24 -3.70
C TRP A 20 -5.63 13.21 -4.53
N ASP A 21 -5.91 12.09 -5.20
CA ASP A 21 -7.10 11.84 -6.03
C ASP A 21 -8.28 11.26 -5.25
N GLU A 22 -8.02 10.51 -4.17
CA GLU A 22 -9.02 9.94 -3.28
C GLU A 22 -8.66 10.25 -1.81
N PRO A 23 -8.84 11.51 -1.34
CA PRO A 23 -8.38 11.93 -0.03
C PRO A 23 -9.04 11.16 1.11
N MET A 24 -8.22 10.51 1.93
CA MET A 24 -8.61 9.89 3.19
C MET A 24 -7.49 10.02 4.22
N THR A 25 -7.84 10.02 5.50
CA THR A 25 -6.83 10.14 6.57
C THR A 25 -6.03 8.85 6.73
N VAL A 26 -4.87 8.93 7.39
CA VAL A 26 -4.09 7.74 7.81
C VAL A 26 -4.98 6.74 8.56
N ALA A 27 -5.79 7.22 9.50
CA ALA A 27 -6.70 6.37 10.28
C ALA A 27 -7.77 5.70 9.40
N GLU A 28 -8.33 6.43 8.43
CA GLU A 28 -9.30 5.90 7.49
C GLU A 28 -8.69 4.81 6.61
N LEU A 29 -7.51 5.07 6.03
CA LEU A 29 -6.82 4.10 5.18
C LEU A 29 -6.49 2.82 5.96
N LYS A 30 -5.93 2.95 7.17
CA LYS A 30 -5.64 1.79 8.04
C LYS A 30 -6.91 0.99 8.37
N ARG A 31 -8.02 1.67 8.68
CA ARG A 31 -9.31 1.01 8.95
C ARG A 31 -9.80 0.22 7.74
N ARG A 32 -9.79 0.83 6.54
CA ARG A 32 -10.24 0.15 5.31
C ARG A 32 -9.36 -1.03 4.93
N LEU A 33 -8.04 -0.89 5.03
CA LEU A 33 -7.11 -2.01 4.82
C LEU A 33 -7.37 -3.17 5.78
N ALA A 34 -7.82 -2.90 7.01
CA ALA A 34 -8.17 -3.93 7.97
C ALA A 34 -9.56 -4.57 7.71
N SER A 35 -10.60 -3.77 7.42
CA SER A 35 -11.99 -4.23 7.50
C SER A 35 -12.77 -4.24 6.19
N ALA A 36 -12.23 -3.72 5.09
CA ALA A 36 -12.96 -3.66 3.83
C ALA A 36 -13.12 -5.04 3.15
N SER A 37 -13.91 -5.09 2.07
CA SER A 37 -13.98 -6.28 1.22
C SER A 37 -12.61 -6.61 0.62
N ASP A 38 -12.39 -7.87 0.21
CA ASP A 38 -11.13 -8.25 -0.42
C ASP A 38 -10.84 -7.43 -1.69
N ALA A 39 -11.88 -7.13 -2.48
CA ALA A 39 -11.74 -6.29 -3.66
C ALA A 39 -11.26 -4.86 -3.32
N GLU A 40 -11.84 -4.24 -2.28
CA GLU A 40 -11.42 -2.90 -1.86
C GLU A 40 -10.02 -2.92 -1.24
N LYS A 41 -9.69 -3.92 -0.42
CA LYS A 41 -8.34 -4.10 0.12
C LYS A 41 -7.30 -4.23 -0.99
N THR A 42 -7.53 -5.11 -1.96
CA THR A 42 -6.64 -5.31 -3.10
C THR A 42 -6.47 -4.01 -3.90
N ARG A 43 -7.55 -3.26 -4.14
CA ARG A 43 -7.49 -1.94 -4.82
C ARG A 43 -6.63 -0.92 -4.04
N LEU A 44 -6.82 -0.84 -2.72
CA LEU A 44 -6.08 0.09 -1.85
C LEU A 44 -4.61 -0.30 -1.72
N LEU A 45 -4.29 -1.60 -1.59
CA LEU A 45 -2.92 -2.09 -1.58
C LEU A 45 -2.21 -1.81 -2.91
N ALA A 46 -2.87 -2.04 -4.04
CA ALA A 46 -2.32 -1.70 -5.35
C ALA A 46 -2.04 -0.20 -5.49
N LYS A 47 -2.95 0.66 -5.00
CA LYS A 47 -2.74 2.11 -4.98
C LYS A 47 -1.54 2.48 -4.10
N LEU A 48 -1.46 1.93 -2.89
CA LEU A 48 -0.34 2.16 -1.98
C LEU A 48 1.01 1.82 -2.63
N LEU A 49 1.12 0.65 -3.27
CA LEU A 49 2.34 0.19 -3.94
C LEU A 49 2.71 1.03 -5.18
N ARG A 50 1.72 1.61 -5.87
CA ARG A 50 1.96 2.50 -7.02
C ARG A 50 2.47 3.87 -6.60
N GLU A 51 1.85 4.47 -5.59
CA GLU A 51 1.95 5.91 -5.33
C GLU A 51 2.84 6.27 -4.13
N ALA A 52 2.96 5.38 -3.13
CA ALA A 52 3.79 5.64 -1.96
C ALA A 52 5.27 5.32 -2.22
N ARG A 53 6.14 5.95 -1.43
CA ARG A 53 7.57 5.59 -1.34
C ARG A 53 7.65 4.18 -0.78
N ASP A 54 8.59 3.39 -1.28
CA ASP A 54 8.73 1.97 -0.92
C ASP A 54 8.83 1.76 0.61
N THR A 55 9.50 2.66 1.31
CA THR A 55 9.65 2.64 2.77
C THR A 55 8.37 2.96 3.53
N ASP A 56 7.48 3.77 2.94
CA ASP A 56 6.24 4.20 3.57
C ASP A 56 5.11 3.18 3.41
N VAL A 57 5.19 2.30 2.40
CA VAL A 57 4.23 1.20 2.18
C VAL A 57 4.06 0.37 3.45
N TRP A 58 5.16 0.06 4.14
CA TRP A 58 5.17 -0.82 5.31
C TRP A 58 4.55 -0.21 6.57
N LYS A 59 4.16 1.07 6.53
CA LYS A 59 3.36 1.69 7.59
C LYS A 59 1.89 1.29 7.56
N PHE A 60 1.43 0.68 6.46
CA PHE A 60 0.02 0.35 6.22
C PHE A 60 -0.23 -1.13 5.94
N THR A 61 0.80 -1.89 5.58
CA THR A 61 0.71 -3.33 5.27
C THR A 61 2.03 -4.02 5.58
N THR A 62 2.09 -5.34 5.38
CA THR A 62 3.32 -6.13 5.52
C THR A 62 3.70 -6.77 4.18
N PRO A 63 5.00 -7.06 3.95
CA PRO A 63 5.42 -7.80 2.75
C PRO A 63 4.64 -9.10 2.55
N ARG A 64 4.40 -9.85 3.63
CA ARG A 64 3.65 -11.12 3.61
C ARG A 64 2.19 -10.94 3.22
N GLU A 65 1.53 -9.88 3.67
CA GLU A 65 0.16 -9.58 3.26
C GLU A 65 0.06 -9.26 1.77
N VAL A 66 0.97 -8.43 1.26
CA VAL A 66 1.03 -8.10 -0.16
C VAL A 66 1.34 -9.34 -1.00
N TRP A 67 2.32 -10.15 -0.59
CA TRP A 67 2.72 -11.35 -1.33
C TRP A 67 1.58 -12.37 -1.46
N ARG A 68 0.83 -12.61 -0.37
CA ARG A 68 -0.35 -13.50 -0.41
C ARG A 68 -1.42 -13.06 -1.40
N ARG A 69 -1.50 -11.77 -1.71
CA ARG A 69 -2.46 -11.18 -2.66
C ARG A 69 -1.82 -10.82 -4.00
N TRP A 70 -0.58 -11.23 -4.24
CA TRP A 70 0.22 -10.74 -5.36
C TRP A 70 -0.47 -10.93 -6.73
N ASN A 71 -1.12 -12.08 -6.94
CA ASN A 71 -1.83 -12.37 -8.20
C ASN A 71 -2.96 -11.38 -8.50
N GLU A 72 -3.59 -10.80 -7.48
CA GLU A 72 -4.68 -9.82 -7.63
C GLU A 72 -4.16 -8.38 -7.71
N ILE A 73 -3.05 -8.10 -7.02
CA ILE A 73 -2.42 -6.78 -6.94
C ILE A 73 -1.59 -6.48 -8.19
N ALA A 74 -0.75 -7.42 -8.62
CA ALA A 74 0.25 -7.22 -9.68
C ALA A 74 -0.31 -6.69 -11.01
N PRO A 75 -1.49 -7.13 -11.50
CA PRO A 75 -2.09 -6.58 -12.72
C PRO A 75 -2.39 -5.09 -12.63
N GLN A 76 -2.58 -4.57 -11.42
CA GLN A 76 -2.93 -3.17 -11.17
C GLN A 76 -1.71 -2.26 -11.02
N LEU A 77 -0.48 -2.78 -10.95
CA LEU A 77 0.70 -1.99 -10.57
C LEU A 77 1.35 -1.21 -11.73
N GLY A 78 0.98 -1.51 -12.98
CA GLY A 78 1.56 -0.86 -14.15
C GLY A 78 3.09 -0.88 -14.13
N ARG A 79 3.73 0.30 -14.27
CA ARG A 79 5.19 0.43 -14.34
C ARG A 79 5.93 -0.01 -13.07
N ARG A 80 5.26 -0.01 -11.91
CA ARG A 80 5.84 -0.39 -10.62
C ARG A 80 5.86 -1.90 -10.40
N ARG A 81 5.15 -2.68 -11.23
CA ARG A 81 5.03 -4.13 -11.11
C ARG A 81 6.38 -4.83 -11.08
N GLU A 82 7.27 -4.49 -12.02
CA GLU A 82 8.56 -5.17 -12.19
C GLU A 82 9.49 -4.92 -11.00
N PHE A 83 9.51 -3.70 -10.48
CA PHE A 83 10.24 -3.33 -9.25
C PHE A 83 9.77 -4.17 -8.06
N TRP A 84 8.46 -4.21 -7.81
CA TRP A 84 7.90 -4.96 -6.70
C TRP A 84 8.10 -6.46 -6.86
N ARG A 85 7.95 -6.99 -8.09
CA ARG A 85 8.19 -8.41 -8.37
C ARG A 85 9.62 -8.81 -8.04
N PHE A 86 10.59 -8.02 -8.51
CA PHE A 86 12.01 -8.24 -8.21
C PHE A 86 12.27 -8.30 -6.69
N LEU A 87 11.70 -7.36 -5.93
CA LEU A 87 11.88 -7.29 -4.48
C LEU A 87 11.26 -8.50 -3.76
N PHE A 88 10.03 -8.88 -4.12
CA PHE A 88 9.36 -10.01 -3.50
C PHE A 88 9.99 -11.36 -3.86
N GLU A 89 10.39 -11.56 -5.12
CA GLU A 89 11.11 -12.78 -5.52
C GLU A 89 12.45 -12.91 -4.78
N PHE A 90 13.13 -11.80 -4.51
CA PHE A 90 14.33 -11.79 -3.68
C PHE A 90 14.02 -12.20 -2.24
N TRP A 91 13.02 -11.57 -1.60
CA TRP A 91 12.64 -11.90 -0.23
C TRP A 91 12.11 -13.33 -0.07
N GLU A 92 11.42 -13.87 -1.06
CA GLU A 92 10.99 -15.27 -1.07
C GLU A 92 12.19 -16.22 -1.06
N LYS A 93 13.18 -15.98 -1.93
CA LYS A 93 14.41 -16.77 -2.01
C LYS A 93 15.22 -16.74 -0.70
N GLU A 94 15.24 -15.59 -0.03
CA GLU A 94 15.92 -15.41 1.26
C GLU A 94 15.09 -15.92 2.47
N GLY A 95 13.89 -16.46 2.25
CA GLY A 95 13.02 -16.96 3.32
C GLY A 95 12.41 -15.88 4.20
N LEU A 96 12.39 -14.62 3.74
CA LEU A 96 11.90 -13.45 4.50
C LEU A 96 10.37 -13.26 4.42
N LEU A 97 9.68 -14.11 3.64
CA LEU A 97 8.22 -14.09 3.47
C LEU A 97 7.50 -15.23 4.22
N GLY A 98 8.25 -16.06 4.96
CA GLY A 98 7.77 -17.20 5.77
C GLY A 98 7.15 -16.80 7.10
#